data_AF-A0A4Y5YPE4-F1
#
_entry.id   AF-A0A4Y5YPE4-F1
#
_cell.length_a   1.000
_cell.length_b   1.000
_cell.length_c   1.000
_cell.angle_alpha   90.00
_cell.angle_beta   90.00
_cell.angle_gamma   90.00
#
_symmetry.space_group_name_H-M   'P 1'
#
loop_
_entity.id
_entity.type
_entity.pdbx_description
1 polymer ?
#
loop_
_entity_poly.entity_id
_entity_poly.type
_entity_poly.pdbx_seq_one_letter_code
_entity_poly.pdbx_strand_id
1 'polypeptide(L)'
;MHEGRLALTEETAARVIAQRFPALAHLPIERVRTTGTVNTIVRIGDGFTARFPLVTESAETLAAEAAAMEELADVCVVPSPRSLGIGAATAQYPSAWSVQTWVPGETCPARPPALRAYSTTQSSRRSDDVYAGGSATISTLKPWSFSTHPA
;
A
#
# COMPACT_ATOMS: atom_id res chain seq x y z
N MET A 1 -7.71 -4.21 25.02
CA MET A 1 -7.90 -5.55 24.43
C MET A 1 -8.91 -5.36 23.29
N HIS A 2 -8.50 -5.44 22.02
CA HIS A 2 -9.42 -5.16 20.90
C HIS A 2 -10.18 -6.43 20.51
N GLU A 3 -11.38 -6.57 21.07
CA GLU A 3 -12.38 -7.55 20.65
C GLU A 3 -12.90 -7.16 19.26
N GLY A 4 -12.75 -8.03 18.26
CA GLY A 4 -13.16 -7.75 16.88
C GLY A 4 -12.10 -7.95 15.80
N ARG A 5 -10.86 -8.36 16.14
CA ARG A 5 -9.87 -8.75 15.13
C ARG A 5 -10.36 -9.98 14.37
N LEU A 6 -10.48 -9.85 13.04
CA LEU A 6 -10.72 -11.00 12.18
C LEU A 6 -9.54 -11.97 12.26
N ALA A 7 -9.76 -13.12 12.89
CA ALA A 7 -8.77 -14.17 12.98
C ALA A 7 -8.64 -14.86 11.62
N LEU A 8 -7.64 -14.47 10.85
CA LEU A 8 -7.28 -15.16 9.61
C LEU A 8 -6.49 -16.42 9.99
N THR A 9 -6.75 -17.59 9.36
CA THR A 9 -5.87 -18.78 9.34
C THR A 9 -5.14 -18.88 7.98
N GLU A 10 -3.99 -19.54 7.91
CA GLU A 10 -3.18 -19.61 6.67
C GLU A 10 -3.94 -20.39 5.60
N GLU A 11 -4.62 -21.44 6.03
CA GLU A 11 -5.55 -22.23 5.22
C GLU A 11 -6.71 -21.38 4.70
N THR A 12 -7.28 -20.50 5.55
CA THR A 12 -8.35 -19.60 5.14
C THR A 12 -7.84 -18.60 4.10
N ALA A 13 -6.67 -18.00 4.34
CA ALA A 13 -6.02 -17.10 3.39
C ALA A 13 -5.78 -17.80 2.06
N ALA A 14 -5.21 -19.01 2.08
CA ALA A 14 -4.96 -19.80 0.88
C ALA A 14 -6.23 -20.10 0.09
N ARG A 15 -7.33 -20.45 0.77
CA ARG A 15 -8.61 -20.74 0.11
C ARG A 15 -9.22 -19.49 -0.53
N VAL A 16 -9.27 -18.36 0.17
CA VAL A 16 -9.85 -17.13 -0.40
C VAL A 16 -8.99 -16.57 -1.53
N ILE A 17 -7.66 -16.68 -1.42
CA ILE A 17 -6.71 -16.32 -2.47
C ILE A 17 -6.93 -17.20 -3.71
N ALA A 18 -6.98 -18.52 -3.55
CA ALA A 18 -7.16 -19.45 -4.66
C ALA A 18 -8.51 -19.26 -5.37
N GLN A 19 -9.57 -18.89 -4.64
CA GLN A 19 -10.88 -18.62 -5.23
C GLN A 19 -10.88 -17.34 -6.08
N ARG A 20 -10.26 -16.26 -5.58
CA ARG A 20 -10.26 -14.96 -6.28
C ARG A 20 -9.18 -14.83 -7.35
N PHE A 21 -8.03 -15.46 -7.10
CA PHE A 21 -6.83 -15.45 -7.95
C PHE A 21 -6.32 -16.88 -8.16
N PRO A 22 -6.96 -17.68 -9.03
CA PRO A 22 -6.54 -19.05 -9.29
C PRO A 22 -5.09 -19.18 -9.78
N ALA A 23 -4.58 -18.14 -10.45
CA ALA A 23 -3.19 -18.07 -10.90
C ALA A 23 -2.18 -18.06 -9.75
N LEU A 24 -2.58 -17.68 -8.53
CA LEU A 24 -1.71 -17.67 -7.34
C LEU A 24 -1.87 -18.92 -6.48
N ALA A 25 -2.85 -19.79 -6.77
CA ALA A 25 -3.21 -20.92 -5.92
C ALA A 25 -2.10 -21.97 -5.74
N HIS A 26 -1.14 -22.02 -6.65
CA HIS A 26 -0.03 -22.98 -6.65
C HIS A 26 1.23 -22.44 -5.94
N LEU A 27 1.22 -21.18 -5.52
CA LEU A 27 2.37 -20.55 -4.86
C LEU A 27 2.35 -20.82 -3.36
N PRO A 28 3.53 -20.93 -2.71
CA PRO A 28 3.60 -21.11 -1.27
C PRO A 28 3.05 -19.87 -0.56
N ILE A 29 2.34 -20.07 0.53
CA ILE A 29 1.69 -19.00 1.30
C ILE A 29 2.28 -18.99 2.70
N GLU A 30 2.85 -17.85 3.08
CA GLU A 30 3.52 -17.69 4.37
C GLU A 30 3.03 -16.43 5.07
N ARG A 31 2.82 -16.51 6.38
CA ARG A 31 2.54 -15.30 7.15
C ARG A 31 3.78 -14.50 7.44
N VAL A 32 3.71 -13.22 7.10
CA VAL A 32 4.72 -12.27 7.55
C VAL A 32 4.37 -11.87 8.98
N ARG A 33 5.21 -12.27 9.93
CA ARG A 33 5.09 -11.87 11.34
C ARG A 33 5.47 -10.40 11.49
N THR A 34 4.53 -9.50 11.21
CA THR A 34 4.67 -8.07 11.45
C THR A 34 3.92 -7.68 12.71
N THR A 35 4.38 -6.62 13.39
CA THR A 35 3.61 -5.92 14.43
C THR A 35 2.51 -5.07 13.81
N GLY A 36 1.92 -5.52 12.69
CA GLY A 36 0.88 -4.80 11.96
C GLY A 36 -0.33 -4.60 12.86
N THR A 37 -0.64 -3.34 13.18
CA THR A 37 -1.78 -2.99 14.03
C THR A 37 -3.11 -3.04 13.28
N VAL A 38 -3.05 -2.95 11.94
CA VAL A 38 -4.22 -2.77 11.06
C VAL A 38 -4.43 -3.90 10.06
N ASN A 39 -3.39 -4.63 9.64
CA ASN A 39 -3.50 -5.67 8.61
C ASN A 39 -2.73 -6.93 9.01
N THR A 40 -3.31 -8.09 8.70
CA THR A 40 -2.55 -9.35 8.59
C THR A 40 -1.95 -9.42 7.20
N ILE A 41 -0.63 -9.60 7.12
CA ILE A 41 0.12 -9.66 5.86
C ILE A 41 0.51 -11.10 5.57
N VAL A 42 0.19 -11.54 4.35
CA VAL A 42 0.47 -12.88 3.85
C VAL A 42 1.34 -12.75 2.60
N ARG A 43 2.47 -13.44 2.56
CA ARG A 43 3.36 -13.53 1.41
C ARG A 43 2.92 -14.69 0.52
N ILE A 44 2.92 -14.48 -0.79
CA ILE A 44 2.51 -15.47 -1.78
C ILE A 44 3.66 -15.64 -2.77
N GLY A 45 4.36 -16.77 -2.69
CA GLY A 45 5.62 -16.98 -3.38
C GLY A 45 6.63 -15.88 -3.05
N ASP A 46 7.42 -15.49 -4.04
CA ASP A 46 8.40 -14.42 -3.87
C ASP A 46 7.96 -13.07 -4.44
N GLY A 47 6.88 -13.05 -5.21
CA GLY A 47 6.47 -11.89 -6.02
C GLY A 47 5.26 -11.12 -5.52
N PHE A 48 4.50 -11.64 -4.56
CA PHE A 48 3.21 -11.05 -4.16
C PHE A 48 2.98 -11.07 -2.66
N THR A 49 2.11 -10.16 -2.22
CA THR A 49 1.60 -10.14 -0.85
C THR A 49 0.12 -9.80 -0.82
N ALA A 50 -0.63 -10.51 0.02
CA ALA A 50 -2.01 -10.22 0.33
C ALA A 50 -2.12 -9.52 1.67
N ARG A 51 -2.98 -8.50 1.73
CA ARG A 51 -3.28 -7.70 2.92
C ARG A 51 -4.72 -7.93 3.33
N PHE A 52 -4.88 -8.41 4.55
CA PHE A 52 -6.17 -8.72 5.17
C PHE A 52 -6.41 -7.74 6.33
N PRO A 53 -7.30 -6.76 6.17
CA PRO A 53 -7.69 -5.84 7.23
C PRO A 53 -8.13 -6.52 8.54
N LEU A 54 -7.63 -6.03 9.66
CA LEU A 54 -8.02 -6.54 10.98
C LEU A 54 -9.41 -6.07 11.41
N VAL A 55 -9.89 -4.98 10.80
CA VAL A 55 -11.23 -4.41 10.92
C VAL A 55 -11.90 -4.49 9.54
N THR A 56 -13.22 -4.56 9.50
CA THR A 56 -13.96 -4.60 8.24
C THR A 56 -13.68 -3.34 7.41
N GLU A 57 -13.21 -3.56 6.19
CA GLU A 57 -12.96 -2.54 5.18
C GLU A 57 -13.84 -2.76 3.97
N SER A 58 -14.19 -1.67 3.32
CA SER A 58 -14.99 -1.70 2.10
C SER A 58 -14.11 -1.88 0.86
N ALA A 59 -14.67 -2.45 -0.20
CA ALA A 59 -13.95 -2.61 -1.46
C ALA A 59 -13.62 -1.24 -2.08
N GLU A 60 -14.44 -0.22 -1.84
CA GLU A 60 -14.25 1.15 -2.28
C GLU A 60 -13.03 1.81 -1.62
N THR A 61 -12.87 1.62 -0.30
CA THR A 61 -11.67 2.10 0.42
C THR A 61 -10.41 1.46 -0.16
N LEU A 62 -10.41 0.14 -0.34
CA LEU A 62 -9.25 -0.55 -0.93
C LEU A 62 -9.01 -0.18 -2.39
N ALA A 63 -10.06 0.18 -3.14
CA ALA A 63 -9.93 0.67 -4.51
C ALA A 63 -9.28 2.05 -4.56
N ALA A 64 -9.62 2.94 -3.63
CA ALA A 64 -8.95 4.22 -3.50
C ALA A 64 -7.47 4.05 -3.12
N GLU A 65 -7.15 3.14 -2.19
CA GLU A 65 -5.75 2.81 -1.88
C GLU A 65 -5.00 2.24 -3.08
N ALA A 66 -5.63 1.35 -3.86
CA ALA A 66 -5.03 0.77 -5.05
C ALA A 66 -4.76 1.83 -6.14
N ALA A 67 -5.68 2.77 -6.35
CA ALA A 67 -5.49 3.86 -7.31
C ALA A 67 -4.30 4.76 -6.90
N ALA A 68 -4.24 5.16 -5.63
CA ALA A 68 -3.12 5.94 -5.11
C ALA A 68 -1.78 5.20 -5.21
N MET A 69 -1.80 3.87 -5.06
CA MET A 69 -0.61 3.03 -5.20
C MET A 69 -0.10 2.98 -6.64
N GLU A 70 -0.99 2.86 -7.63
CA GLU A 70 -0.59 2.91 -9.04
C GLU A 70 -0.04 4.30 -9.43
N GLU A 71 -0.70 5.37 -8.99
CA GLU A 71 -0.20 6.74 -9.20
C GLU A 71 1.20 6.93 -8.60
N LEU A 72 1.43 6.43 -7.39
CA LEU A 72 2.75 6.46 -6.76
C LEU A 72 3.77 5.63 -7.55
N ALA A 73 3.40 4.43 -7.98
CA ALA A 73 4.30 3.52 -8.69
C ALA A 73 4.75 4.05 -10.05
N ASP A 74 3.97 4.93 -10.68
CA ASP A 74 4.30 5.54 -11.97
C ASP A 74 5.29 6.70 -11.87
N VAL A 75 5.33 7.39 -10.71
CA VAL A 75 6.22 8.53 -10.48
C VAL A 75 7.42 8.20 -9.58
N CYS A 76 7.44 7.03 -8.94
CA CYS A 76 8.48 6.68 -8.00
C CYS A 76 9.76 6.19 -8.72
N VAL A 77 10.90 6.75 -8.30
CA VAL A 77 12.23 6.35 -8.80
C VAL A 77 12.67 5.00 -8.24
N VAL A 78 12.12 4.60 -7.09
CA VAL A 78 12.41 3.31 -6.45
C VAL A 78 11.29 2.30 -6.69
N PRO A 79 11.60 0.99 -6.71
CA PRO A 79 10.59 -0.05 -6.84
C PRO A 79 9.45 0.14 -5.84
N SER A 80 8.24 0.32 -6.36
CA SER A 80 7.03 0.54 -5.58
C SER A 80 6.05 -0.61 -5.79
N PRO A 81 5.27 -0.96 -4.75
CA PRO A 81 4.24 -1.99 -4.89
C PRO A 81 3.20 -1.55 -5.92
N ARG A 82 2.66 -2.52 -6.65
CA ARG A 82 1.56 -2.36 -7.61
C ARG A 82 0.40 -3.26 -7.22
N SER A 83 -0.82 -2.80 -7.44
CA SER A 83 -2.03 -3.53 -7.12
C SER A 83 -2.26 -4.64 -8.14
N LEU A 84 -2.41 -5.88 -7.66
CA LEU A 84 -2.83 -7.01 -8.49
C LEU A 84 -4.36 -7.13 -8.51
N GLY A 85 -5.02 -6.71 -7.43
CA GLY A 85 -6.47 -6.64 -7.37
C GLY A 85 -7.03 -6.74 -5.96
N ILE A 86 -8.36 -6.65 -5.89
CA ILE A 86 -9.13 -6.64 -4.65
C ILE A 86 -10.01 -7.89 -4.60
N GLY A 87 -9.99 -8.56 -3.45
CA GLY A 87 -10.91 -9.61 -3.08
C GLY A 87 -12.09 -9.05 -2.31
N ALA A 88 -13.30 -9.51 -2.67
CA ALA A 88 -14.52 -9.20 -1.94
C ALA A 88 -14.60 -9.99 -0.62
N ALA A 89 -15.45 -9.52 0.28
CA ALA A 89 -15.83 -10.29 1.46
C ALA A 89 -16.41 -11.66 1.06
N THR A 90 -16.05 -12.69 1.80
CA THR A 90 -16.52 -14.07 1.61
C THR A 90 -17.13 -14.59 2.91
N ALA A 91 -17.83 -15.72 2.85
CA ALA A 91 -18.33 -16.38 4.05
C ALA A 91 -17.21 -16.80 5.03
N GLN A 92 -15.98 -16.97 4.54
CA GLN A 92 -14.82 -17.31 5.37
C GLN A 92 -14.08 -16.09 5.91
N TYR A 93 -14.28 -14.92 5.30
CA TYR A 93 -13.62 -13.67 5.70
C TYR A 93 -14.51 -12.46 5.34
N PRO A 94 -15.14 -11.80 6.33
CA PRO A 94 -16.22 -10.84 6.10
C PRO A 94 -15.73 -9.41 5.77
N SER A 95 -14.50 -9.26 5.27
CA SER A 95 -13.91 -7.95 4.92
C SER A 95 -13.33 -8.00 3.52
N ALA A 96 -13.29 -6.84 2.84
CA ALA A 96 -12.52 -6.71 1.61
C ALA A 96 -11.02 -6.86 1.92
N TRP A 97 -10.25 -7.35 0.95
CA TRP A 97 -8.81 -7.57 1.08
C TRP A 97 -8.12 -7.31 -0.26
N SER A 98 -6.82 -7.08 -0.27
CA SER A 98 -6.08 -6.72 -1.50
C SER A 98 -4.84 -7.58 -1.70
N VAL A 99 -4.45 -7.75 -2.96
CA VAL A 99 -3.18 -8.36 -3.37
C VAL A 99 -2.37 -7.33 -4.13
N GLN A 100 -1.08 -7.25 -3.82
CA GLN A 100 -0.13 -6.35 -4.44
C GLN A 100 1.21 -7.06 -4.69
N THR A 101 2.07 -6.47 -5.51
CA THR A 101 3.42 -6.98 -5.73
C THR A 101 4.27 -6.86 -4.45
N TRP A 102 5.18 -7.80 -4.29
CA TRP A 102 6.19 -7.75 -3.24
C TRP A 102 7.38 -6.94 -3.74
N VAL A 103 7.82 -5.95 -2.95
CA VAL A 103 9.05 -5.22 -3.20
C VAL A 103 10.18 -5.91 -2.43
N PRO A 104 11.17 -6.50 -3.10
CA PRO A 104 12.31 -7.11 -2.42
C PRO A 104 13.11 -6.04 -1.67
N GLY A 105 13.34 -6.26 -0.39
CA GLY A 105 14.12 -5.34 0.44
C GLY A 105 14.11 -5.77 1.90
N GLU A 106 15.00 -5.17 2.67
CA GLU A 106 15.06 -5.32 4.11
C GLU A 106 14.48 -4.06 4.77
N THR A 107 13.76 -4.25 5.88
CA THR A 107 13.23 -3.13 6.66
C THR A 107 14.39 -2.28 7.17
N CYS A 108 14.39 -0.99 6.84
CA CYS A 108 15.40 -0.08 7.36
C CYS A 108 15.30 -0.04 8.90
N PRO A 109 16.39 -0.32 9.64
CA PRO A 109 16.37 -0.25 11.08
C PRO A 109 16.07 1.20 11.52
N ALA A 110 15.31 1.35 12.61
CA ALA A 110 14.87 2.65 13.14
C ALA A 110 16.01 3.66 13.36
N ARG A 111 17.23 3.16 13.53
CA ARG A 111 18.46 3.94 13.42
C ARG A 111 19.24 3.44 12.21
N PRO A 112 19.32 4.22 11.11
CA PRO A 112 20.21 3.87 10.02
C PRO A 112 21.65 3.82 10.55
N PRO A 113 22.51 2.92 10.03
CA PRO A 113 23.94 3.00 10.29
C PRO A 113 24.42 4.41 9.94
N ALA A 114 25.33 4.97 10.76
CA ALA A 114 25.78 6.35 10.62
C ALA A 114 26.18 6.61 9.15
N LEU A 115 25.37 7.42 8.46
CA LEU A 115 25.67 7.83 7.10
C LEU A 115 27.03 8.50 7.15
N ARG A 116 28.00 8.01 6.36
CA ARG A 116 29.24 8.75 6.15
C ARG A 116 28.83 10.13 5.65
N ALA A 117 29.15 11.16 6.43
CA ALA A 117 28.83 12.53 6.08
C ALA A 117 29.39 12.79 4.68
N TYR A 118 28.51 13.02 3.71
CA TYR A 118 28.92 13.68 2.48
C TYR A 118 29.44 15.05 2.90
N SER A 119 30.73 15.30 2.68
CA SER A 119 31.32 16.60 2.94
C SER A 119 30.72 17.58 1.93
N THR A 120 29.66 18.29 2.32
CA THR A 120 29.26 19.50 1.62
C THR A 120 30.38 20.50 1.83
N THR A 121 31.24 20.67 0.83
CA THR A 121 32.11 21.85 0.76
C THR A 121 31.19 23.05 0.60
N GLN A 122 30.85 23.67 1.73
CA GLN A 122 30.10 24.91 1.78
C GLN A 122 31.03 26.03 1.30
N SER A 123 31.08 26.24 -0.02
CA SER A 123 31.72 27.42 -0.60
C SER A 123 30.87 28.63 -0.25
N SER A 124 31.23 29.30 0.84
CA SER A 124 30.75 30.63 1.20
C SER A 124 30.97 31.61 0.02
N ARG A 125 29.89 31.92 -0.71
CA ARG A 125 29.73 33.23 -1.34
C ARG A 125 28.53 33.90 -0.71
N ARG A 126 28.83 34.95 0.05
CA ARG A 126 27.91 35.98 0.51
C ARG A 126 27.13 36.52 -0.70
N SER A 127 25.81 36.41 -0.67
CA SER A 127 24.93 37.34 -1.38
C SER A 127 23.63 37.42 -0.60
N ASP A 128 23.51 38.53 0.11
CA ASP A 128 22.26 39.08 0.60
C ASP A 128 21.33 39.31 -0.60
N ASP A 129 20.13 38.70 -0.63
CA ASP A 129 18.93 39.37 -1.13
C ASP A 129 17.63 38.56 -0.87
N VAL A 130 16.80 39.16 0.00
CA VAL A 130 15.33 39.31 -0.09
C VAL A 130 14.47 38.09 -0.44
N TYR A 131 13.84 37.53 0.61
CA TYR A 131 12.52 36.88 0.50
C TYR A 131 11.42 37.96 0.55
N ALA A 132 10.81 38.26 -0.59
CA ALA A 132 9.50 38.91 -0.66
C ALA A 132 8.45 37.84 -1.03
N GLY A 133 7.36 37.83 -0.26
CA GLY A 133 6.40 36.73 -0.18
C GLY A 133 5.65 36.37 -1.47
N GLY A 134 5.44 35.07 -1.65
CA GLY A 134 4.47 34.50 -2.58
C GLY A 134 3.43 33.72 -1.82
N SER A 135 2.23 34.29 -1.69
CA SER A 135 1.01 33.56 -1.32
C SER A 135 0.57 32.75 -2.53
N ALA A 136 0.51 31.42 -2.42
CA ALA A 136 -0.06 30.55 -3.45
C ALA A 136 -1.35 29.93 -2.91
N THR A 137 -2.44 30.42 -3.49
CA THR A 137 -3.83 30.00 -3.34
C THR A 137 -4.01 28.53 -3.72
N ILE A 138 -4.70 27.75 -2.88
CA ILE A 138 -5.23 26.43 -3.27
C ILE A 138 -6.28 26.65 -4.37
N SER A 139 -5.95 26.26 -5.60
CA SER A 139 -6.87 26.31 -6.73
C SER A 139 -7.75 25.06 -6.75
N THR A 140 -9.01 25.32 -7.04
CA THR A 140 -10.21 24.53 -6.82
C THR A 140 -10.22 23.17 -7.53
N LEU A 141 -10.67 22.16 -6.80
CA LEU A 141 -11.10 20.84 -7.29
C LEU A 141 -12.08 20.99 -8.47
N LYS A 142 -11.81 20.30 -9.58
CA LYS A 142 -12.84 20.02 -10.60
C LYS A 142 -13.80 18.96 -10.06
N PRO A 143 -15.12 19.20 -10.03
CA PRO A 143 -16.09 18.11 -9.89
C PRO A 143 -16.20 17.35 -11.23
N TRP A 144 -16.12 16.03 -11.19
CA TRP A 144 -16.41 15.18 -12.34
C TRP A 144 -17.94 15.04 -12.51
N SER A 145 -18.44 15.42 -13.69
CA SER A 145 -19.79 15.15 -14.17
C SER A 145 -20.03 13.67 -14.47
N PHE A 146 -21.04 13.08 -13.83
CA PHE A 146 -21.64 11.81 -14.24
C PHE A 146 -22.40 12.01 -15.56
N SER A 147 -22.09 11.22 -16.60
CA SER A 147 -22.94 11.08 -17.77
C SER A 147 -23.71 9.77 -17.64
N THR A 148 -24.97 9.87 -17.25
CA THR A 148 -25.94 8.78 -17.38
C THR A 148 -26.55 8.84 -18.77
N HIS A 149 -26.50 7.74 -19.51
CA HIS A 149 -27.44 7.52 -20.60
C HIS A 149 -28.17 6.18 -20.43
N PRO A 150 -29.49 6.16 -20.71
CA PRO A 150 -30.41 5.10 -20.31
C PRO A 150 -30.50 3.96 -21.34
N ALA A 151 -31.18 2.89 -20.94
CA ALA A 151 -31.70 1.86 -21.83
C ALA A 151 -32.94 2.34 -22.60
#